data_AF-A0A7Z1AHN8-F1
#
_entry.id   AF-A0A7Z1AHN8-F1
#
_cell.length_a   1.000
_cell.length_b   1.000
_cell.length_c   1.000
_cell.angle_alpha   90.00
_cell.angle_beta   90.00
_cell.angle_gamma   90.00
#
_symmetry.space_group_name_H-M   'P 1'
#
loop_
_entity.id
_entity.type
_entity.pdbx_description
1 polymer ?
#
loop_
_entity_poly.entity_id
_entity_poly.type
_entity_poly.pdbx_seq_one_letter_code
_entity_poly.pdbx_strand_id
1 'polypeptide(L)'
;MKIRLRQVGAALTALVVAGTLGACSQQGSTDESGASDNSTTQSAAGDAAESAGGDAAAAPGEDAGFQENPLGDDIYLDNDRVKVGGVYFQPVDMEPQMGVPKEESSMHLEADIAAGENDLGYGVGDFIPGLTVTYKLYKAGTKDVVQEGAFMPMVANDGPHYGLNLPKLDAGTYDVEITIESPEKDGWMLHVDKTTGVTGRYWTEPLVATFKNFQWDPTAVEW
;
A
#
# COMPACT_ATOMS: atom_id res chain seq x y z
N MET A 1 -24.85 -8.10 -40.96
CA MET A 1 -26.00 -9.04 -40.89
C MET A 1 -25.49 -10.41 -40.46
N LYS A 2 -26.18 -11.06 -39.50
CA LYS A 2 -25.96 -12.40 -38.90
C LYS A 2 -25.09 -12.44 -37.62
N ILE A 3 -25.68 -11.96 -36.53
CA ILE A 3 -25.34 -12.33 -35.14
C ILE A 3 -25.96 -13.72 -34.89
N ARG A 4 -25.17 -14.68 -34.39
CA ARG A 4 -25.68 -15.99 -33.94
C ARG A 4 -25.64 -16.06 -32.42
N LEU A 5 -26.82 -15.95 -31.82
CA LEU A 5 -27.10 -16.17 -30.41
C LEU A 5 -27.07 -17.68 -30.13
N ARG A 6 -26.30 -18.13 -29.14
CA ARG A 6 -26.39 -19.50 -28.59
C ARG A 6 -26.65 -19.43 -27.09
N GLN A 7 -27.49 -20.36 -26.67
CA GLN A 7 -28.36 -20.31 -25.50
C GLN A 7 -27.59 -20.51 -24.18
N VAL A 8 -28.03 -19.76 -23.17
CA VAL A 8 -27.70 -19.91 -21.75
C VAL A 8 -28.45 -21.12 -21.20
N GLY A 9 -27.71 -22.11 -20.68
CA GLY A 9 -28.26 -23.21 -19.90
C GLY A 9 -27.90 -23.03 -18.43
N ALA A 10 -28.85 -22.58 -17.62
CA ALA A 10 -28.74 -22.53 -16.18
C ALA A 10 -29.15 -23.90 -15.60
N ALA A 11 -28.25 -24.55 -14.88
CA ALA A 11 -28.55 -25.72 -14.07
C ALA A 11 -28.39 -25.34 -12.59
N LEU A 12 -29.53 -24.99 -11.96
CA LEU A 12 -29.67 -24.87 -10.52
C LEU A 12 -29.55 -26.26 -9.91
N THR A 13 -28.59 -26.48 -9.01
CA THR A 13 -28.62 -27.62 -8.09
C THR A 13 -28.44 -27.11 -6.67
N ALA A 14 -29.56 -26.93 -5.98
CA ALA A 14 -29.59 -26.69 -4.54
C ALA A 14 -29.43 -28.04 -3.83
N LEU A 15 -28.44 -28.16 -2.95
CA LEU A 15 -28.34 -29.24 -1.97
C LEU A 15 -28.27 -28.61 -0.58
N VAL A 16 -29.42 -28.57 0.08
CA VAL A 16 -29.56 -28.25 1.50
C VAL A 16 -29.41 -29.56 2.27
N VAL A 17 -28.45 -29.63 3.19
CA VAL A 17 -28.46 -30.63 4.28
C VAL A 17 -28.28 -29.88 5.59
N ALA A 18 -29.39 -29.71 6.31
CA ALA A 18 -29.43 -29.37 7.72
C ALA A 18 -29.42 -30.68 8.54
N GLY A 19 -28.65 -30.73 9.63
CA GLY A 19 -28.53 -31.93 10.46
C GLY A 19 -27.91 -31.67 11.83
N THR A 20 -28.72 -31.07 12.71
CA THR A 20 -28.87 -31.29 14.16
C THR A 20 -27.68 -31.62 15.07
N LEU A 21 -27.57 -30.78 16.11
CA LEU A 21 -26.94 -30.95 17.42
C LEU A 21 -27.05 -32.37 18.01
N GLY A 22 -25.93 -32.86 18.53
CA GLY A 22 -25.85 -34.00 19.44
C GLY A 22 -24.88 -33.67 20.57
N ALA A 23 -25.42 -33.21 21.70
CA ALA A 23 -24.73 -33.13 22.98
C ALA A 23 -24.94 -34.44 23.74
N CYS A 24 -23.86 -35.05 24.22
CA CYS A 24 -23.89 -36.02 25.31
C CYS A 24 -22.71 -35.74 26.26
N SER A 25 -23.07 -35.47 27.50
CA SER A 25 -22.26 -35.23 28.69
C SER A 25 -21.79 -36.52 29.38
N GLN A 26 -20.65 -36.47 30.08
CA GLN A 26 -20.30 -37.18 31.34
C GLN A 26 -18.85 -36.79 31.71
N GLN A 27 -18.35 -36.70 32.94
CA GLN A 27 -18.81 -36.61 34.34
C GLN A 27 -17.51 -36.58 35.19
N GLY A 28 -17.43 -35.76 36.24
CA GLY A 28 -16.43 -35.85 37.33
C GLY A 28 -16.01 -34.46 37.83
N SER A 29 -16.69 -33.87 38.84
CA SER A 29 -16.43 -33.94 40.31
C SER A 29 -15.04 -33.41 40.70
N THR A 30 -14.79 -32.48 41.63
CA THR A 30 -15.50 -31.76 42.72
C THR A 30 -14.68 -30.46 42.97
N ASP A 31 -15.19 -29.33 43.46
CA ASP A 31 -15.48 -29.00 44.87
C ASP A 31 -16.14 -27.61 44.98
N GLU A 32 -16.87 -27.43 46.08
CA GLU A 32 -17.61 -26.24 46.57
C GLU A 32 -16.73 -24.97 46.67
N SER A 33 -17.19 -23.73 46.78
CA SER A 33 -18.30 -23.16 47.54
C SER A 33 -18.39 -21.65 47.22
N GLY A 34 -19.58 -21.03 47.31
CA GLY A 34 -19.68 -19.58 47.46
C GLY A 34 -20.86 -18.94 46.75
N ALA A 35 -22.02 -18.96 47.40
CA ALA A 35 -23.19 -18.18 47.03
C ALA A 35 -22.91 -16.66 47.08
N SER A 36 -23.52 -15.90 46.16
CA SER A 36 -24.50 -14.84 46.50
C SER A 36 -24.98 -14.11 45.25
N ASP A 37 -26.30 -14.10 45.09
CA ASP A 37 -27.09 -13.14 44.32
C ASP A 37 -26.69 -11.69 44.58
N ASN A 38 -26.74 -10.83 43.56
CA ASN A 38 -27.71 -9.72 43.54
C ASN A 38 -27.70 -8.99 42.18
N SER A 39 -28.89 -8.87 41.62
CA SER A 39 -29.35 -8.01 40.52
C SER A 39 -28.74 -6.60 40.50
N THR A 40 -28.46 -6.06 39.31
CA THR A 40 -28.97 -4.74 38.86
C THR A 40 -28.95 -4.62 37.32
N THR A 41 -30.12 -4.30 36.80
CA THR A 41 -30.52 -3.86 35.44
C THR A 41 -29.66 -2.77 34.78
N GLN A 42 -29.48 -2.84 33.45
CA GLN A 42 -29.85 -1.70 32.58
C GLN A 42 -29.97 -2.08 31.09
N SER A 43 -31.05 -1.58 30.50
CA SER A 43 -31.47 -1.71 29.11
C SER A 43 -30.91 -0.58 28.23
N ALA A 44 -30.66 -0.87 26.94
CA ALA A 44 -30.92 -0.03 25.75
C ALA A 44 -30.20 -0.67 24.54
N ALA A 45 -30.90 -1.32 23.61
CA ALA A 45 -31.50 -0.71 22.41
C ALA A 45 -30.45 0.02 21.53
N GLY A 46 -29.92 -0.69 20.54
CA GLY A 46 -29.11 -0.12 19.45
C GLY A 46 -29.87 -0.22 18.14
N ASP A 47 -30.23 0.93 17.58
CA ASP A 47 -30.70 1.10 16.20
C ASP A 47 -29.49 0.96 15.25
N ALA A 48 -29.54 -0.02 14.35
CA ALA A 48 -28.58 -0.18 13.27
C ALA A 48 -29.14 0.51 12.02
N ALA A 49 -28.57 1.66 11.67
CA ALA A 49 -28.76 2.27 10.36
C ALA A 49 -27.69 1.72 9.39
N GLU A 50 -28.13 0.98 8.39
CA GLU A 50 -27.36 0.65 7.20
C GLU A 50 -27.00 1.93 6.44
N SER A 51 -25.71 2.13 6.13
CA SER A 51 -25.29 3.05 5.08
C SER A 51 -24.56 2.23 4.01
N ALA A 52 -25.27 1.99 2.92
CA ALA A 52 -24.70 1.56 1.66
C ALA A 52 -24.10 2.79 0.96
N GLY A 53 -22.78 2.81 0.81
CA GLY A 53 -22.05 3.74 -0.05
C GLY A 53 -20.85 2.99 -0.60
N GLY A 54 -20.83 2.74 -1.91
CA GLY A 54 -19.69 2.15 -2.59
C GLY A 54 -18.53 3.15 -2.54
N ASP A 55 -17.51 2.79 -1.78
CA ASP A 55 -16.29 3.54 -1.63
C ASP A 55 -15.42 3.30 -2.86
N ALA A 56 -15.30 4.32 -3.72
CA ALA A 56 -14.15 4.41 -4.60
C ALA A 56 -12.97 4.74 -3.68
N ALA A 57 -12.02 3.83 -3.55
CA ALA A 57 -10.84 4.04 -2.72
C ALA A 57 -10.24 5.40 -3.06
N ALA A 58 -10.21 6.30 -2.07
CA ALA A 58 -9.51 7.56 -2.15
C ALA A 58 -8.05 7.31 -2.55
N ALA A 59 -7.45 8.24 -3.29
CA ALA A 59 -6.01 8.23 -3.44
C ALA A 59 -5.37 8.30 -2.04
N PRO A 60 -4.20 7.67 -1.81
CA PRO A 60 -3.39 7.97 -0.63
C PRO A 60 -3.26 9.49 -0.43
N GLY A 61 -3.29 9.96 0.82
CA GLY A 61 -3.13 11.38 1.15
C GLY A 61 -4.41 12.23 1.33
N GLU A 62 -5.54 11.96 0.65
CA GLU A 62 -6.70 12.87 0.69
C GLU A 62 -7.42 12.96 2.06
N ASP A 63 -7.34 11.92 2.89
CA ASP A 63 -7.91 11.87 4.25
C ASP A 63 -6.86 12.13 5.37
N ALA A 64 -5.61 12.40 4.97
CA ALA A 64 -4.48 12.50 5.89
C ALA A 64 -4.32 13.92 6.49
N GLY A 65 -5.03 14.91 5.95
CA GLY A 65 -5.01 16.29 6.44
C GLY A 65 -3.79 17.11 5.99
N PHE A 66 -3.04 16.66 4.98
CA PHE A 66 -2.00 17.43 4.29
C PHE A 66 -2.17 17.32 2.77
N GLN A 67 -1.55 18.23 2.02
CA GLN A 67 -1.64 18.24 0.56
C GLN A 67 -0.42 17.55 -0.03
N GLU A 68 -0.66 16.47 -0.77
CA GLU A 68 0.34 15.82 -1.61
C GLU A 68 0.30 16.39 -3.03
N ASN A 69 1.49 16.58 -3.62
CA ASN A 69 1.61 17.05 -4.99
C ASN A 69 2.19 15.91 -5.84
N PRO A 70 1.51 15.51 -6.93
CA PRO A 70 1.99 14.41 -7.76
C PRO A 70 3.22 14.82 -8.57
N LEU A 71 4.19 13.90 -8.73
CA LEU A 71 5.27 14.02 -9.71
C LEU A 71 4.76 13.78 -11.14
N GLY A 72 3.67 13.03 -11.28
CA GLY A 72 3.01 12.66 -12.53
C GLY A 72 1.94 11.59 -12.30
N ASP A 73 1.48 10.96 -13.38
CA ASP A 73 0.55 9.83 -13.30
C ASP A 73 1.23 8.58 -12.71
N ASP A 74 0.46 7.74 -12.02
CA ASP A 74 0.92 6.42 -11.52
C ASP A 74 1.54 5.58 -12.64
N ILE A 75 2.66 4.91 -12.33
CA ILE A 75 3.38 4.04 -13.26
C ILE A 75 3.17 2.58 -12.86
N TYR A 76 2.77 1.75 -13.82
CA TYR A 76 2.55 0.32 -13.64
C TYR A 76 3.69 -0.48 -14.28
N LEU A 77 4.31 -1.36 -13.49
CA LEU A 77 5.51 -2.12 -13.83
C LEU A 77 5.27 -3.62 -13.62
N ASP A 78 6.19 -4.44 -14.15
CA ASP A 78 6.15 -5.90 -14.01
C ASP A 78 4.81 -6.52 -14.42
N ASN A 79 4.30 -6.13 -15.61
CA ASN A 79 2.98 -6.54 -16.11
C ASN A 79 1.84 -6.18 -15.13
N ASP A 80 1.83 -4.92 -14.68
CA ASP A 80 0.87 -4.34 -13.75
C ASP A 80 0.89 -4.93 -12.33
N ARG A 81 1.88 -5.76 -12.00
CA ARG A 81 2.05 -6.33 -10.64
C ARG A 81 2.51 -5.32 -9.61
N VAL A 82 3.18 -4.26 -10.05
CA VAL A 82 3.71 -3.21 -9.18
C VAL A 82 3.22 -1.85 -9.67
N LYS A 83 2.49 -1.13 -8.82
CA LYS A 83 2.07 0.25 -9.03
C LYS A 83 3.01 1.18 -8.27
N VAL A 84 3.48 2.23 -8.91
CA VAL A 84 4.38 3.23 -8.33
C VAL A 84 3.74 4.61 -8.47
N GLY A 85 3.29 5.17 -7.34
CA GLY A 85 2.98 6.58 -7.19
C GLY A 85 4.24 7.37 -6.80
N GLY A 86 4.29 8.63 -7.17
CA GLY A 86 5.36 9.53 -6.76
C GLY A 86 4.78 10.87 -6.37
N VAL A 87 4.99 11.28 -5.12
CA VAL A 87 4.44 12.51 -4.55
C VAL A 87 5.51 13.31 -3.82
N TYR A 88 5.25 14.60 -3.62
CA TYR A 88 6.07 15.47 -2.80
C TYR A 88 5.23 16.50 -2.03
N PHE A 89 5.75 16.92 -0.87
CA PHE A 89 5.13 17.92 -0.03
C PHE A 89 6.16 18.55 0.94
N GLN A 90 5.72 19.32 1.92
CA GLN A 90 6.62 19.98 2.88
C GLN A 90 7.55 18.97 3.58
N PRO A 91 8.83 19.30 3.82
CA PRO A 91 9.73 18.45 4.61
C PRO A 91 9.14 18.10 5.98
N VAL A 92 9.45 16.90 6.47
CA VAL A 92 8.91 16.37 7.72
C VAL A 92 9.99 16.08 8.75
N ASP A 93 9.60 16.06 10.01
CA ASP A 93 10.42 15.56 11.10
C ASP A 93 10.26 14.04 11.16
N MET A 94 11.38 13.29 11.22
CA MET A 94 11.36 11.82 11.25
C MET A 94 12.03 11.30 12.52
N GLU A 95 11.51 10.21 13.08
CA GLU A 95 12.10 9.56 14.26
C GLU A 95 12.29 8.05 14.05
N PRO A 96 13.52 7.51 14.21
CA PRO A 96 14.77 8.23 14.46
C PRO A 96 15.13 9.17 13.31
N GLN A 97 15.78 10.30 13.62
CA GLN A 97 16.22 11.23 12.59
C GLN A 97 17.27 10.54 11.72
N MET A 98 16.92 10.35 10.45
CA MET A 98 17.76 9.75 9.42
C MET A 98 17.70 10.62 8.16
N GLY A 99 18.82 10.69 7.43
CA GLY A 99 18.91 11.56 6.25
C GLY A 99 18.96 13.05 6.59
N VAL A 100 18.50 13.88 5.65
CA VAL A 100 18.59 15.35 5.76
C VAL A 100 17.54 15.89 6.73
N PRO A 101 17.93 16.78 7.67
CA PRO A 101 16.98 17.48 8.54
C PRO A 101 15.95 18.28 7.74
N LYS A 102 14.76 18.43 8.31
CA LYS A 102 13.63 19.15 7.73
C LYS A 102 14.02 20.55 7.23
N GLU A 103 14.74 21.30 8.05
CA GLU A 103 15.12 22.71 7.78
C GLU A 103 16.08 22.84 6.59
N GLU A 104 16.84 21.78 6.31
CA GLU A 104 17.84 21.72 5.25
C GLU A 104 17.30 21.12 3.94
N SER A 105 16.00 20.81 3.90
CA SER A 105 15.39 20.06 2.80
C SER A 105 14.52 20.93 1.90
N SER A 106 14.36 20.53 0.64
CA SER A 106 13.46 21.21 -0.31
C SER A 106 12.02 20.70 -0.21
N MET A 107 11.87 19.40 0.00
CA MET A 107 10.58 18.71 0.09
C MET A 107 10.78 17.40 0.85
N HIS A 108 9.68 16.82 1.32
CA HIS A 108 9.61 15.38 1.47
C HIS A 108 9.20 14.79 0.12
N LEU A 109 9.95 13.79 -0.36
CA LEU A 109 9.68 13.07 -1.60
C LEU A 109 9.34 11.64 -1.24
N GLU A 110 8.26 11.12 -1.80
CA GLU A 110 7.77 9.76 -1.52
C GLU A 110 7.57 8.95 -2.80
N ALA A 111 7.74 7.64 -2.63
CA ALA A 111 7.44 6.61 -3.60
C ALA A 111 6.43 5.63 -2.98
N ASP A 112 5.19 5.71 -3.43
CA ASP A 112 4.11 4.82 -2.99
C ASP A 112 4.09 3.57 -3.86
N ILE A 113 4.66 2.50 -3.33
CA ILE A 113 4.83 1.24 -4.06
C ILE A 113 3.83 0.22 -3.54
N ALA A 114 2.79 -0.03 -4.34
CA ALA A 114 1.70 -0.93 -4.01
C ALA A 114 1.63 -2.11 -4.99
N ALA A 115 1.11 -3.23 -4.51
CA ALA A 115 0.84 -4.39 -5.34
C ALA A 115 -0.36 -4.12 -6.25
N GLY A 116 -0.17 -4.33 -7.55
CA GLY A 116 -1.29 -4.45 -8.48
C GLY A 116 -1.83 -5.88 -8.50
N GLU A 117 -2.55 -6.22 -9.57
CA GLU A 117 -2.97 -7.61 -9.82
C GLU A 117 -1.73 -8.49 -9.97
N ASN A 118 -1.53 -9.43 -9.03
CA ASN A 118 -0.27 -10.15 -8.92
C ASN A 118 -0.45 -11.62 -8.53
N ASP A 119 0.59 -12.41 -8.80
CA ASP A 119 0.70 -13.82 -8.42
C ASP A 119 1.82 -14.05 -7.39
N LEU A 120 2.21 -13.01 -6.64
CA LEU A 120 3.19 -13.03 -5.56
C LEU A 120 2.56 -13.25 -4.18
N GLY A 121 1.24 -13.11 -4.07
CA GLY A 121 0.49 -13.32 -2.83
C GLY A 121 0.26 -12.06 -2.00
N TYR A 122 0.64 -10.88 -2.50
CA TYR A 122 0.22 -9.59 -1.92
C TYR A 122 -1.24 -9.32 -2.25
N GLY A 123 -1.98 -8.69 -1.32
CA GLY A 123 -3.30 -8.15 -1.64
C GLY A 123 -3.18 -7.00 -2.64
N VAL A 124 -4.13 -6.89 -3.56
CA VAL A 124 -4.14 -5.77 -4.52
C VAL A 124 -4.37 -4.46 -3.75
N GLY A 125 -3.52 -3.48 -4.00
CA GLY A 125 -3.48 -2.20 -3.30
C GLY A 125 -2.59 -2.19 -2.05
N ASP A 126 -2.12 -3.34 -1.56
CA ASP A 126 -1.26 -3.40 -0.38
C ASP A 126 0.13 -2.83 -0.69
N PHE A 127 0.70 -2.12 0.29
CA PHE A 127 2.11 -1.73 0.25
C PHE A 127 3.03 -2.94 0.09
N ILE A 128 4.05 -2.83 -0.76
CA ILE A 128 5.06 -3.88 -0.95
C ILE A 128 6.29 -3.57 -0.05
N PRO A 129 6.49 -4.28 1.07
CA PRO A 129 7.62 -4.06 1.96
C PRO A 129 8.91 -4.73 1.47
N GLY A 130 10.02 -4.41 2.14
CA GLY A 130 11.30 -5.11 1.98
C GLY A 130 12.06 -4.75 0.70
N LEU A 131 11.57 -3.79 -0.08
CA LEU A 131 12.26 -3.28 -1.27
C LEU A 131 13.47 -2.42 -0.90
N THR A 132 14.49 -2.46 -1.74
CA THR A 132 15.54 -1.44 -1.80
C THR A 132 15.19 -0.45 -2.91
N VAL A 133 14.96 0.82 -2.55
CA VAL A 133 14.46 1.85 -3.46
C VAL A 133 15.44 3.02 -3.53
N THR A 134 15.85 3.38 -4.74
CA THR A 134 16.78 4.50 -5.00
C THR A 134 16.20 5.48 -5.99
N TYR A 135 16.71 6.70 -6.00
CA TYR A 135 16.30 7.73 -6.93
C TYR A 135 17.47 8.39 -7.64
N LYS A 136 17.16 8.96 -8.82
CA LYS A 136 18.00 9.91 -9.54
C LYS A 136 17.14 11.04 -10.08
N LEU A 137 17.58 12.27 -9.84
CA LEU A 137 17.07 13.46 -10.50
C LEU A 137 18.01 13.82 -11.64
N TYR A 138 17.49 13.81 -12.86
CA TYR A 138 18.20 14.27 -14.03
C TYR A 138 17.70 15.66 -14.40
N LYS A 139 18.58 16.50 -14.95
CA LYS A 139 18.10 17.66 -15.71
C LYS A 139 17.23 17.15 -16.87
N ALA A 140 16.01 17.67 -16.99
CA ALA A 140 15.02 17.13 -17.92
C ALA A 140 15.55 17.02 -19.36
N GLY A 141 15.35 15.85 -19.97
CA GLY A 141 15.80 15.55 -21.33
C GLY A 141 17.31 15.36 -21.50
N THR A 142 18.11 15.38 -20.43
CA THR A 142 19.55 15.07 -20.47
C THR A 142 19.89 13.81 -19.68
N LYS A 143 21.16 13.44 -19.63
CA LYS A 143 21.69 12.35 -18.78
C LYS A 143 22.44 12.89 -17.56
N ASP A 144 22.36 14.20 -17.32
CA ASP A 144 23.10 14.86 -16.25
C ASP A 144 22.33 14.65 -14.95
N VAL A 145 22.85 13.78 -14.10
CA VAL A 145 22.33 13.57 -12.75
C VAL A 145 22.71 14.78 -11.90
N VAL A 146 21.71 15.45 -11.33
CA VAL A 146 21.92 16.57 -10.41
C VAL A 146 21.91 16.11 -8.95
N GLN A 147 21.20 15.03 -8.65
CA GLN A 147 21.09 14.46 -7.32
C GLN A 147 20.68 12.99 -7.41
N GLU A 148 21.16 12.16 -6.50
CA GLU A 148 20.79 10.75 -6.37
C GLU A 148 20.88 10.31 -4.90
N GLY A 149 20.17 9.25 -4.55
CA GLY A 149 20.17 8.72 -3.19
C GLY A 149 19.28 7.50 -3.02
N ALA A 150 19.08 7.10 -1.77
CA ALA A 150 18.18 6.02 -1.37
C ALA A 150 16.96 6.60 -0.66
N PHE A 151 15.78 6.06 -0.99
CA PHE A 151 14.61 6.22 -0.14
C PHE A 151 14.74 5.30 1.08
N MET A 152 14.06 5.66 2.16
CA MET A 152 13.99 4.88 3.40
C MET A 152 12.55 4.42 3.62
N PRO A 153 12.31 3.17 4.07
CA PRO A 153 10.97 2.75 4.46
C PRO A 153 10.56 3.50 5.74
N MET A 154 9.37 4.07 5.76
CA MET A 154 8.82 4.76 6.91
C MET A 154 7.28 4.73 6.90
N VAL A 155 6.66 5.37 7.88
CA VAL A 155 5.21 5.42 8.04
C VAL A 155 4.79 6.84 8.34
N ALA A 156 3.82 7.36 7.60
CA ALA A 156 3.06 8.56 7.92
C ALA A 156 1.66 8.18 8.42
N ASN A 157 0.78 9.16 8.63
CA ASN A 157 -0.58 8.90 9.15
C ASN A 157 -1.53 8.28 8.13
N ASP A 158 -1.18 8.32 6.85
CA ASP A 158 -1.90 7.68 5.73
C ASP A 158 -1.33 6.32 5.32
N GLY A 159 -0.15 5.94 5.81
CA GLY A 159 0.35 4.58 5.69
C GLY A 159 1.86 4.46 5.54
N PRO A 160 2.36 3.24 5.26
CA PRO A 160 3.75 2.99 4.94
C PRO A 160 4.10 3.42 3.51
N HIS A 161 5.27 4.04 3.33
CA HIS A 161 5.83 4.43 2.04
C HIS A 161 7.36 4.34 2.04
N TYR A 162 7.97 4.62 0.89
CA TYR A 162 9.41 4.85 0.76
C TYR A 162 9.66 6.35 0.57
N GLY A 163 10.30 6.99 1.55
CA GLY A 163 10.41 8.45 1.61
C GLY A 163 11.83 8.95 1.84
N LEU A 164 12.06 10.22 1.54
CA LEU A 164 13.15 10.99 2.14
C LEU A 164 12.83 12.49 2.17
N ASN A 165 13.43 13.16 3.14
CA ASN A 165 13.67 14.59 3.03
C ASN A 165 14.75 14.84 1.97
N LEU A 166 14.37 15.43 0.84
CA LEU A 166 15.26 15.71 -0.27
C LEU A 166 16.16 16.90 0.08
N PRO A 167 17.51 16.78 -0.01
CA PRO A 167 18.42 17.93 0.07
C PRO A 167 17.98 19.10 -0.81
N LYS A 168 18.43 20.33 -0.47
CA LYS A 168 18.10 21.53 -1.25
C LYS A 168 18.34 21.31 -2.76
N LEU A 169 17.27 21.52 -3.51
CA LEU A 169 17.20 21.43 -4.95
C LEU A 169 16.89 22.81 -5.52
N ASP A 170 17.71 23.25 -6.48
CA ASP A 170 17.51 24.50 -7.21
C ASP A 170 16.24 24.46 -8.06
N ALA A 171 15.65 25.61 -8.35
CA ALA A 171 14.52 25.71 -9.27
C ALA A 171 14.87 25.13 -10.65
N GLY A 172 13.97 24.34 -11.24
CA GLY A 172 14.24 23.71 -12.53
C GLY A 172 13.20 22.72 -13.00
N THR A 173 13.53 22.04 -14.10
CA THR A 173 12.74 20.94 -14.64
C THR A 173 13.60 19.68 -14.64
N TYR A 174 13.06 18.61 -14.07
CA TYR A 174 13.78 17.37 -13.80
C TYR A 174 13.04 16.16 -14.33
N ASP A 175 13.78 15.10 -14.65
CA ASP A 175 13.21 13.76 -14.72
C ASP A 175 13.54 13.04 -13.41
N VAL A 176 12.53 12.54 -12.72
CA VAL A 176 12.68 11.78 -11.47
C VAL A 176 12.60 10.30 -11.80
N GLU A 177 13.71 9.59 -11.66
CA GLU A 177 13.80 8.15 -11.86
C GLU A 177 13.84 7.46 -10.50
N ILE A 178 12.98 6.46 -10.31
CA ILE A 178 12.92 5.61 -9.11
C ILE A 178 13.26 4.20 -9.54
N THR A 179 14.31 3.63 -8.95
CA THR A 179 14.76 2.27 -9.19
C THR A 179 14.41 1.39 -8.01
N ILE A 180 13.75 0.27 -8.28
CA ILE A 180 13.14 -0.61 -7.28
C ILE A 180 13.76 -2.00 -7.40
N GLU A 181 14.62 -2.35 -6.45
CA GLU A 181 15.21 -3.68 -6.36
C GLU A 181 14.25 -4.64 -5.66
N SER A 182 14.33 -5.91 -6.04
CA SER A 182 13.49 -6.98 -5.50
C SER A 182 13.73 -7.17 -4.00
N PRO A 183 12.67 -7.43 -3.21
CA PRO A 183 12.82 -7.67 -1.78
C PRO A 183 13.51 -9.00 -1.49
N GLU A 184 13.64 -9.89 -2.48
CA GLU A 184 14.45 -11.11 -2.40
C GLU A 184 15.91 -10.82 -2.05
N LYS A 185 16.45 -9.66 -2.47
CA LYS A 185 17.83 -9.26 -2.20
C LYS A 185 18.11 -9.11 -0.70
N ASP A 186 17.10 -8.67 0.05
CA ASP A 186 17.16 -8.48 1.50
C ASP A 186 16.53 -9.66 2.27
N GLY A 187 16.34 -10.79 1.59
CA GLY A 187 15.93 -12.05 2.20
C GLY A 187 14.42 -12.23 2.33
N TRP A 188 13.60 -11.43 1.64
CA TRP A 188 12.16 -11.66 1.58
C TRP A 188 11.84 -12.90 0.75
N MET A 189 11.09 -13.83 1.33
CA MET A 189 10.88 -15.15 0.74
C MET A 189 9.43 -15.35 0.29
N LEU A 190 9.26 -16.17 -0.74
CA LEU A 190 7.97 -16.70 -1.17
C LEU A 190 7.84 -18.16 -0.75
N HIS A 191 6.65 -18.56 -0.30
CA HIS A 191 6.31 -19.97 -0.27
C HIS A 191 6.23 -20.49 -1.71
N VAL A 192 6.81 -21.66 -1.97
CA VAL A 192 6.87 -22.26 -3.32
C VAL A 192 6.39 -23.71 -3.38
N ASP A 193 5.93 -24.25 -2.25
CA ASP A 193 5.33 -25.58 -2.21
C ASP A 193 3.95 -25.58 -2.86
N LYS A 194 3.46 -26.76 -3.25
CA LYS A 194 2.19 -26.89 -3.99
C LYS A 194 0.96 -26.47 -3.16
N THR A 195 1.01 -26.58 -1.84
CA THR A 195 -0.18 -26.39 -0.99
C THR A 195 -0.33 -24.93 -0.57
N THR A 196 0.78 -24.25 -0.27
CA THR A 196 0.76 -22.88 0.29
C THR A 196 1.53 -21.87 -0.54
N GLY A 197 2.21 -22.32 -1.60
CA GLY A 197 3.07 -21.47 -2.39
C GLY A 197 2.34 -20.65 -3.44
N VAL A 198 3.02 -19.59 -3.86
CA VAL A 198 2.59 -18.71 -4.95
C VAL A 198 3.29 -19.11 -6.25
N THR A 199 2.66 -18.81 -7.39
CA THR A 199 3.20 -19.16 -8.71
C THR A 199 4.17 -18.12 -9.25
N GLY A 200 4.02 -16.87 -8.84
CA GLY A 200 4.87 -15.76 -9.26
C GLY A 200 6.26 -15.84 -8.65
N ARG A 201 7.20 -15.18 -9.31
CA ARG A 201 8.54 -14.92 -8.77
C ARG A 201 8.83 -13.43 -8.84
N TYR A 202 9.67 -12.97 -7.93
CA TYR A 202 10.14 -11.60 -7.97
C TYR A 202 10.91 -11.32 -9.26
N TRP A 203 10.97 -10.05 -9.63
CA TRP A 203 11.82 -9.59 -10.71
C TRP A 203 13.29 -9.76 -10.35
N THR A 204 14.12 -10.11 -11.33
CA THR A 204 15.57 -10.29 -11.14
C THR A 204 16.37 -9.03 -11.46
N GLU A 205 15.86 -8.19 -12.36
CA GLU A 205 16.45 -6.90 -12.74
C GLU A 205 15.62 -5.78 -12.11
N PRO A 206 16.24 -4.72 -11.56
CA PRO A 206 15.51 -3.64 -10.93
C PRO A 206 14.44 -3.03 -11.85
N LEU A 207 13.26 -2.80 -11.29
CA LEU A 207 12.20 -2.09 -11.99
C LEU A 207 12.52 -0.59 -11.97
N VAL A 208 12.13 0.13 -13.01
CA VAL A 208 12.42 1.57 -13.14
C VAL A 208 11.14 2.32 -13.48
N ALA A 209 10.73 3.21 -12.59
CA ALA A 209 9.70 4.22 -12.82
C ALA A 209 10.37 5.55 -13.17
N THR A 210 9.86 6.29 -14.15
CA THR A 210 10.40 7.63 -14.47
C THR A 210 9.29 8.63 -14.69
N PHE A 211 9.21 9.63 -13.81
CA PHE A 211 8.34 10.78 -13.93
C PHE A 211 9.08 11.87 -14.71
N LYS A 212 8.56 12.20 -15.90
CA LYS A 212 9.22 13.12 -16.85
C LYS A 212 8.75 14.55 -16.66
N ASN A 213 9.68 15.49 -16.84
CA ASN A 213 9.41 16.93 -16.82
C ASN A 213 8.77 17.44 -15.52
N PHE A 214 9.13 16.87 -14.37
CA PHE A 214 8.77 17.39 -13.06
C PHE A 214 9.28 18.83 -12.91
N GLN A 215 8.39 19.77 -12.58
CA GLN A 215 8.71 21.18 -12.41
C GLN A 215 8.84 21.49 -10.92
N TRP A 216 10.01 21.97 -10.51
CA TRP A 216 10.26 22.42 -9.16
C TRP A 216 10.55 23.92 -9.15
N ASP A 217 9.78 24.65 -8.36
CA ASP A 217 10.01 26.05 -8.05
C ASP A 217 9.89 26.25 -6.54
N PRO A 218 11.00 26.43 -5.80
CA PRO A 218 10.98 26.62 -4.36
C PRO A 218 10.30 27.94 -3.95
N THR A 219 10.01 28.84 -4.89
CA THR A 219 9.26 30.08 -4.63
C THR A 219 7.75 29.91 -4.77
N ALA A 220 7.30 28.79 -5.33
CA ALA A 220 5.88 28.45 -5.51
C ALA A 220 5.28 27.69 -4.32
N VAL A 221 6.09 27.40 -3.30
CA VAL A 221 5.69 26.65 -2.10
C VAL A 221 5.84 27.53 -0.85
N GLU A 222 5.02 27.29 0.17
CA GLU A 222 4.98 28.14 1.38
C GLU A 222 5.91 27.65 2.52
N TRP A 223 6.65 26.56 2.31
CA TRP A 223 7.53 25.94 3.31
C TRP A 223 9.02 26.22 3.08
#